data_AF-A0A3N2LXF9-F1
#
_entry.id   AF-A0A3N2LXF9-F1
#
_cell.length_a   1.000
_cell.length_b   1.000
_cell.length_c   1.000
_cell.angle_alpha   90.00
_cell.angle_beta   90.00
_cell.angle_gamma   90.00
#
_symmetry.space_group_name_H-M   'P 1'
#
loop_
_entity.id
_entity.type
_entity.pdbx_description
1 polymer ?
#
loop_
_entity_poly.entity_id
_entity_poly.type
_entity_poly.pdbx_seq_one_letter_code
_entity_poly.pdbx_strand_id
1 'polypeptide(L)'
;MANTITLKATDGSTVQFVDEVIGSGAMKDVYFSPDKSYVVGFFRTPQDANAKDRLHNITGIYRDKIFNQPGGDYWDKLFCWPTKLVEWEGKLGVVVPAYQKHFFFEGGKFKGKEKIGKWFASAKLRNRFVEHEFKGTWLTHFHMLIQIARAVKRLHAAGLAHSDLSYNNVLVDPKTGTACVIDCDGLVVPGKYPPDVVGTPDFIAPEVLATRSLKICDPNKKLPSIQTDRHALAVMIYMYLLYRHPLRGGKVNDLDPAKDEELSMGSKALFIEHPYDTSNRPKIANMAPSELPQGDVEKLPYSICGPYLKQLFNKAFIDGLHNPALRPTADEWLTALVKTTDLMQPCQNPNCEAKWFVFDNTTKPRCPFCGTEYHGQLPVLNLYYSPKPGVFKPENYRLMVYHHQSLYMWHVNRFIFPNEKLTAEEKRPVGDFHFHNGKWILINRRLPNLWDKDTDKKIEIGQAVELTEGKKILLGKNDGDRLIVVQLVNN
;
A
#
# COMPACT_ATOMS: atom_id res chain seq x y z
N MET A 1 -14.04 40.05 8.53
CA MET A 1 -12.92 39.22 9.06
C MET A 1 -13.56 38.04 9.75
N ALA A 2 -13.20 36.81 9.38
CA ALA A 2 -13.80 35.62 9.99
C ALA A 2 -13.45 35.58 11.49
N ASN A 3 -14.45 35.26 12.32
CA ASN A 3 -14.28 35.24 13.77
C ASN A 3 -13.42 34.03 14.19
N THR A 4 -12.49 34.22 15.12
CA THR A 4 -11.69 33.10 15.66
C THR A 4 -12.27 32.68 17.00
N ILE A 5 -12.73 31.45 17.09
CA ILE A 5 -13.29 30.86 18.29
C ILE A 5 -12.19 30.15 19.06
N THR A 6 -12.15 30.32 20.39
CA THR A 6 -11.20 29.66 21.29
C THR A 6 -11.95 28.73 22.22
N LEU A 7 -11.56 27.46 22.25
CA LEU A 7 -12.15 26.39 23.06
C LEU A 7 -11.12 25.75 23.99
N LYS A 8 -11.63 25.04 24.99
CA LYS A 8 -10.86 24.08 25.78
C LYS A 8 -11.17 22.67 25.30
N ALA A 9 -10.14 21.91 24.97
CA ALA A 9 -10.25 20.48 24.68
C ALA A 9 -10.43 19.68 25.97
N THR A 10 -10.85 18.43 25.85
CA THR A 10 -11.07 17.51 26.99
C THR A 10 -9.80 17.23 27.80
N ASP A 11 -8.62 17.45 27.20
CA ASP A 11 -7.31 17.34 27.87
C ASP A 11 -6.87 18.64 28.57
N GLY A 12 -7.70 19.70 28.55
CA GLY A 12 -7.42 21.02 29.12
C GLY A 12 -6.61 21.96 28.22
N SER A 13 -6.11 21.47 27.09
CA SER A 13 -5.36 22.29 26.13
C SER A 13 -6.30 23.26 25.38
N THR A 14 -5.72 24.35 24.86
CA THR A 14 -6.46 25.35 24.09
C THR A 14 -6.50 24.95 22.61
N VAL A 15 -7.67 25.09 21.99
CA VAL A 15 -7.90 24.84 20.55
C VAL A 15 -8.56 26.08 19.96
N GLN A 16 -8.15 26.47 18.75
CA GLN A 16 -8.72 27.59 18.03
C GLN A 16 -9.14 27.19 16.62
N PHE A 17 -10.23 27.76 16.13
CA PHE A 17 -10.63 27.61 14.74
C PHE A 17 -11.25 28.91 14.22
N VAL A 18 -11.17 29.09 12.91
CA VAL A 18 -11.83 30.18 12.19
C VAL A 18 -13.25 29.74 11.88
N ASP A 19 -14.25 30.52 12.29
CA ASP A 19 -15.68 30.25 12.07
C ASP A 19 -16.08 30.49 10.61
N GLU A 20 -15.50 29.68 9.74
CA GLU A 20 -15.77 29.59 8.32
C GLU A 20 -15.67 28.12 7.91
N VAL A 21 -16.79 27.55 7.47
CA VAL A 21 -16.84 26.14 7.06
C VAL A 21 -16.06 25.96 5.76
N ILE A 22 -14.98 25.19 5.83
CA ILE A 22 -14.09 24.93 4.68
C ILE A 22 -14.49 23.69 3.89
N GLY A 23 -15.32 22.84 4.52
CA GLY A 23 -15.74 21.57 4.00
C GLY A 23 -16.89 21.04 4.84
N SER A 24 -17.86 20.47 4.16
CA SER A 24 -19.02 19.81 4.73
C SER A 24 -18.88 18.34 4.38
N GLY A 25 -18.31 17.54 5.29
CA GLY A 25 -18.31 16.09 5.14
C GLY A 25 -19.75 15.55 5.23
N ALA A 26 -19.94 14.23 5.06
CA ALA A 26 -21.26 13.63 5.25
C ALA A 26 -21.81 13.85 6.68
N MET A 27 -20.94 13.83 7.69
CA MET A 27 -21.32 13.86 9.11
C MET A 27 -20.86 15.11 9.88
N LYS A 28 -19.86 15.84 9.37
CA LYS A 28 -19.18 16.91 10.12
C LYS A 28 -19.07 18.19 9.31
N ASP A 29 -19.16 19.31 10.01
CA ASP A 29 -18.75 20.62 9.50
C ASP A 29 -17.31 20.87 9.94
N VAL A 30 -16.44 21.19 8.99
CA VAL A 30 -14.99 21.26 9.20
C VAL A 30 -14.52 22.70 9.11
N TYR A 31 -13.66 23.08 10.06
CA TYR A 31 -13.13 24.43 10.23
C TYR A 31 -11.60 24.37 10.32
N PHE A 32 -10.89 25.31 9.70
CA PHE A 32 -9.43 25.41 9.84
C PHE A 32 -9.02 26.07 11.16
N SER A 33 -7.89 25.64 11.71
CA SER A 33 -7.15 26.45 12.67
C SER A 33 -6.66 27.77 12.03
N PRO A 34 -6.40 28.84 12.81
CA PRO A 34 -5.92 30.11 12.27
C PRO A 34 -4.65 30.00 11.42
N ASP A 35 -3.74 29.08 11.79
CA ASP A 35 -2.48 28.81 11.11
C ASP A 35 -2.59 27.69 10.03
N LYS A 36 -3.77 27.09 9.87
CA LYS A 36 -4.06 25.97 8.97
C LYS A 36 -3.25 24.69 9.22
N SER A 37 -2.70 24.51 10.42
CA SER A 37 -1.97 23.29 10.81
C SER A 37 -2.90 22.12 11.17
N TYR A 38 -4.13 22.40 11.58
CA TYR A 38 -5.14 21.39 11.89
C TYR A 38 -6.54 21.85 11.48
N VAL A 39 -7.49 20.91 11.53
CA VAL A 39 -8.91 21.20 11.39
C VAL A 39 -9.69 20.69 12.59
N VAL A 40 -10.80 21.36 12.87
CA VAL A 40 -11.78 20.95 13.87
C VAL A 40 -13.05 20.53 13.13
N GLY A 41 -13.47 19.27 13.29
CA GLY A 41 -14.69 18.74 12.69
C GLY A 41 -15.77 18.54 13.74
N PHE A 42 -16.87 19.29 13.67
CA PHE A 42 -18.02 19.14 14.57
C PHE A 42 -19.09 18.25 13.96
N PHE A 43 -19.54 17.24 14.72
CA PHE A 43 -20.62 16.35 14.29
C PHE A 43 -21.94 17.11 14.20
N ARG A 44 -22.70 16.93 13.12
CA ARG A 44 -24.02 17.56 12.93
C ARG A 44 -25.08 16.97 13.85
N THR A 45 -24.95 15.68 14.19
CA THR A 45 -25.88 14.96 15.04
C THR A 45 -25.30 14.73 16.43
N PRO A 46 -26.12 14.77 17.49
CA PRO A 46 -25.71 14.36 18.82
C PRO A 46 -25.14 12.94 18.81
N GLN A 47 -23.98 12.76 19.45
CA GLN A 47 -23.33 11.46 19.57
C GLN A 47 -23.83 10.73 20.83
N ASP A 48 -24.10 9.44 20.71
CA ASP A 48 -24.51 8.60 21.83
C ASP A 48 -23.34 8.32 22.80
N ALA A 49 -23.63 7.64 23.91
CA ALA A 49 -22.61 7.33 24.91
C ALA A 49 -21.48 6.44 24.36
N ASN A 50 -21.79 5.55 23.40
CA ASN A 50 -20.83 4.63 22.82
C ASN A 50 -19.86 5.35 21.87
N ALA A 51 -20.39 6.21 21.00
CA ALA A 51 -19.61 7.06 20.12
C ALA A 51 -18.71 8.02 20.93
N LYS A 52 -19.22 8.60 22.01
CA LYS A 52 -18.41 9.45 22.92
C LYS A 52 -17.26 8.67 23.57
N ASP A 53 -17.53 7.49 24.13
CA ASP A 53 -16.49 6.63 24.73
C ASP A 53 -15.47 6.15 23.68
N ARG A 54 -15.93 5.82 22.47
CA ARG A 54 -15.06 5.46 21.34
C ARG A 54 -14.10 6.59 21.00
N LEU A 55 -14.62 7.78 20.75
CA LEU A 55 -13.83 8.96 20.41
C LEU A 55 -12.80 9.28 21.49
N HIS A 56 -13.21 9.20 22.77
CA HIS A 56 -12.30 9.43 23.89
C HIS A 56 -11.14 8.43 23.90
N ASN A 57 -11.42 7.15 23.68
CA ASN A 57 -10.39 6.11 23.60
C ASN A 57 -9.51 6.23 22.35
N ILE A 58 -10.05 6.64 21.20
CA ILE A 58 -9.31 6.88 19.97
C ILE A 58 -8.31 8.04 20.14
N THR A 59 -8.76 9.16 20.71
CA THR A 59 -7.88 10.33 20.95
C THR A 59 -6.92 10.13 22.13
N GLY A 60 -7.25 9.24 23.07
CA GLY A 60 -6.43 8.93 24.24
C GLY A 60 -5.68 7.61 24.08
N ILE A 61 -6.16 6.54 24.73
CA ILE A 61 -5.44 5.27 24.92
C ILE A 61 -4.87 4.69 23.61
N TYR A 62 -5.64 4.69 22.52
CA TYR A 62 -5.14 4.15 21.25
C TYR A 62 -4.08 5.04 20.63
N ARG A 63 -4.26 6.37 20.69
CA ARG A 63 -3.25 7.33 20.25
C ARG A 63 -1.95 7.15 21.04
N ASP A 64 -2.01 7.04 22.36
CA ASP A 64 -0.84 6.85 23.21
C ASP A 64 -0.09 5.54 22.88
N LYS A 65 -0.82 4.46 22.65
CA LYS A 65 -0.23 3.16 22.28
C LYS A 65 0.38 3.14 20.89
N ILE A 66 -0.07 3.99 19.96
CA ILE A 66 0.42 4.01 18.58
C ILE A 66 1.55 5.03 18.41
N PHE A 67 1.36 6.25 18.90
CA PHE A 67 2.21 7.39 18.61
C PHE A 67 3.15 7.75 19.77
N ASN A 68 2.77 7.50 21.02
CA ASN A 68 3.63 7.83 22.18
C ASN A 68 4.52 6.63 22.56
N GLN A 69 5.10 5.99 21.55
CA GLN A 69 6.03 4.87 21.66
C GLN A 69 7.30 5.17 20.84
N PRO A 70 8.45 4.52 21.12
CA PRO A 70 9.63 4.65 20.27
C PRO A 70 9.31 4.35 18.79
N GLY A 71 9.60 5.30 17.90
CA GLY A 71 9.24 5.23 16.48
C GLY A 71 7.83 5.72 16.13
N GLY A 72 7.11 6.28 17.11
CA GLY A 72 5.76 6.80 16.96
C GLY A 72 5.58 7.88 15.88
N ASP A 73 6.55 8.78 15.76
CA ASP A 73 6.60 9.86 14.76
C ASP A 73 6.53 9.35 13.32
N TYR A 74 6.87 8.08 13.09
CA TYR A 74 6.70 7.43 11.79
C TYR A 74 5.23 7.41 11.35
N TRP A 75 4.33 7.20 12.30
CA TRP A 75 2.89 7.05 12.06
C TRP A 75 2.19 8.37 11.75
N ASP A 76 2.74 9.52 12.15
CA ASP A 76 2.19 10.85 11.83
C ASP A 76 2.14 11.12 10.31
N LYS A 77 2.96 10.40 9.55
CA LYS A 77 2.97 10.49 8.08
C LYS A 77 1.95 9.55 7.42
N LEU A 78 1.56 8.48 8.13
CA LEU A 78 0.73 7.41 7.60
C LEU A 78 -0.72 7.46 8.09
N PHE A 79 -1.01 8.28 9.10
CA PHE A 79 -2.35 8.50 9.61
C PHE A 79 -2.67 9.98 9.77
N CYS A 80 -3.88 10.36 9.39
CA CYS A 80 -4.51 11.58 9.88
C CYS A 80 -5.35 11.24 11.12
N TRP A 81 -4.69 11.10 12.25
CA TRP A 81 -5.30 10.59 13.47
C TRP A 81 -5.95 11.69 14.34
N PRO A 82 -7.16 11.48 14.89
CA PRO A 82 -7.78 12.38 15.86
C PRO A 82 -6.91 12.60 17.09
N THR A 83 -6.61 13.86 17.37
CA THR A 83 -5.70 14.25 18.46
C THR A 83 -6.42 14.67 19.73
N LYS A 84 -7.59 15.32 19.61
CA LYS A 84 -8.30 15.91 20.74
C LYS A 84 -9.81 15.91 20.50
N LEU A 85 -10.56 16.01 21.59
CA LEU A 85 -12.00 16.27 21.57
C LEU A 85 -12.30 17.66 22.11
N VAL A 86 -13.28 18.32 21.51
CA VAL A 86 -13.77 19.64 21.89
C VAL A 86 -15.30 19.66 21.86
N GLU A 87 -15.89 20.65 22.52
CA GLU A 87 -17.33 20.89 22.45
C GLU A 87 -17.58 22.37 22.12
N TRP A 88 -18.53 22.62 21.22
CA TRP A 88 -18.95 23.96 20.84
C TRP A 88 -20.42 23.94 20.46
N GLU A 89 -21.21 24.85 21.06
CA GLU A 89 -22.66 24.95 20.81
C GLU A 89 -23.41 23.61 21.00
N GLY A 90 -23.00 22.80 21.98
CA GLY A 90 -23.58 21.49 22.26
C GLY A 90 -23.22 20.40 21.24
N LYS A 91 -22.34 20.69 20.27
CA LYS A 91 -21.82 19.71 19.30
C LYS A 91 -20.47 19.20 19.76
N LEU A 92 -20.31 17.88 19.74
CA LEU A 92 -19.01 17.24 19.90
C LEU A 92 -18.16 17.47 18.64
N GLY A 93 -16.88 17.75 18.83
CA GLY A 93 -15.92 17.91 17.75
C GLY A 93 -14.63 17.14 17.97
N VAL A 94 -13.96 16.82 16.87
CA VAL A 94 -12.65 16.17 16.83
C VAL A 94 -11.62 17.10 16.20
N VAL A 95 -10.41 17.12 16.76
CA VAL A 95 -9.28 17.86 16.19
C VAL A 95 -8.37 16.89 15.45
N VAL A 96 -8.17 17.10 14.15
CA VAL A 96 -7.31 16.26 13.31
C VAL A 96 -6.27 17.12 12.57
N PRO A 97 -5.04 16.62 12.31
CA PRO A 97 -4.05 17.35 11.54
C PRO A 97 -4.59 17.75 10.15
N ALA A 98 -4.14 18.89 9.63
CA ALA A 98 -4.45 19.26 8.27
C ALA A 98 -3.71 18.34 7.29
N TYR A 99 -4.34 18.08 6.14
CA TYR A 99 -3.73 17.22 5.12
C TYR A 99 -2.44 17.83 4.58
N GLN A 100 -1.42 16.99 4.39
CA GLN A 100 -0.13 17.43 3.88
C GLN A 100 -0.24 17.91 2.43
N LYS A 101 0.53 18.95 2.07
CA LYS A 101 0.43 19.66 0.78
C LYS A 101 0.57 18.76 -0.44
N HIS A 102 1.33 17.68 -0.36
CA HIS A 102 1.57 16.77 -1.48
C HIS A 102 0.33 15.93 -1.87
N PHE A 103 -0.70 15.85 -1.02
CA PHE A 103 -1.99 15.24 -1.37
C PHE A 103 -2.88 16.16 -2.21
N PHE A 104 -2.44 17.39 -2.50
CA PHE A 104 -3.11 18.32 -3.39
C PHE A 104 -2.33 18.43 -4.71
N PHE A 105 -3.03 18.75 -5.80
CA PHE A 105 -2.37 19.05 -7.06
C PHE A 105 -1.61 20.38 -6.94
N GLU A 106 -0.30 20.35 -7.19
CA GLU A 106 0.56 21.55 -7.15
C GLU A 106 0.43 22.42 -8.42
N GLY A 107 -0.07 21.85 -9.51
CA GLY A 107 -0.24 22.47 -10.82
C GLY A 107 -1.36 21.83 -11.63
N GLY A 108 -1.39 22.09 -12.93
CA GLY A 108 -2.39 21.54 -13.84
C GLY A 108 -3.81 22.07 -13.60
N LYS A 109 -4.79 21.41 -14.22
CA LYS A 109 -6.21 21.83 -14.21
C LYS A 109 -6.84 21.79 -12.82
N PHE A 110 -6.28 21.01 -11.91
CA PHE A 110 -6.83 20.78 -10.57
C PHE A 110 -6.00 21.43 -9.46
N LYS A 111 -5.14 22.41 -9.79
CA LYS A 111 -4.26 23.09 -8.82
C LYS A 111 -5.02 23.49 -7.53
N GLY A 112 -4.47 23.08 -6.39
CA GLY A 112 -5.02 23.31 -5.06
C GLY A 112 -6.18 22.39 -4.65
N LYS A 113 -6.67 21.52 -5.55
CA LYS A 113 -7.65 20.48 -5.22
C LYS A 113 -6.96 19.22 -4.73
N GLU A 114 -7.66 18.47 -3.88
CA GLU A 114 -7.21 17.17 -3.38
C GLU A 114 -7.10 16.15 -4.51
N LYS A 115 -6.10 15.27 -4.43
CA LYS A 115 -5.92 14.12 -5.31
C LYS A 115 -6.95 13.04 -4.96
N ILE A 116 -7.95 12.85 -5.82
CA ILE A 116 -9.02 11.87 -5.60
C ILE A 116 -8.49 10.45 -5.84
N GLY A 117 -8.44 9.62 -4.79
CA GLY A 117 -7.87 8.27 -4.85
C GLY A 117 -8.44 7.39 -5.98
N LYS A 118 -9.76 7.43 -6.20
CA LYS A 118 -10.44 6.69 -7.28
C LYS A 118 -9.87 6.99 -8.67
N TRP A 119 -9.41 8.22 -8.91
CA TRP A 119 -8.86 8.62 -10.20
C TRP A 119 -7.54 7.91 -10.52
N PHE A 120 -6.82 7.47 -9.49
CA PHE A 120 -5.56 6.74 -9.66
C PHE A 120 -5.74 5.22 -9.62
N ALA A 121 -6.91 4.72 -9.21
CA ALA A 121 -7.24 3.29 -9.07
C ALA A 121 -8.14 2.75 -10.21
N SER A 122 -8.60 3.60 -11.12
CA SER A 122 -9.47 3.24 -12.25
C SER A 122 -8.87 3.72 -13.56
N ALA A 123 -8.68 2.82 -14.53
CA ALA A 123 -8.12 3.12 -15.84
C ALA A 123 -8.89 4.25 -16.54
N LYS A 124 -10.22 4.16 -16.56
CA LYS A 124 -11.11 5.16 -17.16
C LYS A 124 -10.86 6.57 -16.63
N LEU A 125 -10.81 6.71 -15.30
CA LEU A 125 -10.65 8.01 -14.65
C LEU A 125 -9.21 8.50 -14.78
N ARG A 126 -8.24 7.61 -14.58
CA ARG A 126 -6.80 7.88 -14.70
C ARG A 126 -6.47 8.43 -16.08
N ASN A 127 -6.96 7.78 -17.13
CA ASN A 127 -6.67 8.16 -18.51
C ASN A 127 -7.43 9.41 -18.97
N ARG A 128 -8.57 9.75 -18.33
CA ARG A 128 -9.37 10.93 -18.67
C ARG A 128 -8.97 12.19 -17.92
N PHE A 129 -8.65 12.07 -16.64
CA PHE A 129 -8.57 13.21 -15.73
C PHE A 129 -7.16 13.47 -15.18
N VAL A 130 -6.30 12.45 -15.10
CA VAL A 130 -4.99 12.59 -14.46
C VAL A 130 -3.91 12.92 -15.50
N GLU A 131 -3.34 14.11 -15.40
CA GLU A 131 -2.23 14.54 -16.24
C GLU A 131 -0.97 13.71 -15.97
N HIS A 132 -0.16 13.45 -17.00
CA HIS A 132 0.96 12.50 -16.96
C HIS A 132 1.94 12.76 -15.81
N GLU A 133 2.21 14.01 -15.45
CA GLU A 133 3.12 14.36 -14.36
C GLU A 133 2.64 13.94 -12.95
N PHE A 134 1.33 13.77 -12.76
CA PHE A 134 0.73 13.37 -11.47
C PHE A 134 0.48 11.87 -11.38
N LYS A 135 0.56 11.17 -12.51
CA LYS A 135 0.31 9.74 -12.59
C LYS A 135 1.33 8.90 -11.82
N GLY A 136 2.54 9.41 -11.62
CA GLY A 136 3.62 8.65 -10.98
C GLY A 136 4.14 7.49 -11.83
N THR A 137 4.98 6.66 -11.23
CA THR A 137 5.57 5.46 -11.87
C THR A 137 5.05 4.20 -11.19
N TRP A 138 5.26 3.03 -11.78
CA TRP A 138 4.81 1.80 -11.14
C TRP A 138 5.54 1.53 -9.81
N LEU A 139 6.84 1.83 -9.73
CA LEU A 139 7.61 1.75 -8.48
C LEU A 139 7.03 2.64 -7.37
N THR A 140 6.62 3.87 -7.68
CA THR A 140 6.02 4.76 -6.68
C THR A 140 4.63 4.30 -6.23
N HIS A 141 3.86 3.59 -7.05
CA HIS A 141 2.62 2.94 -6.59
C HIS A 141 2.91 1.83 -5.58
N PHE A 142 4.00 1.08 -5.76
CA PHE A 142 4.42 0.10 -4.73
C PHE A 142 4.84 0.78 -3.43
N HIS A 143 5.59 1.89 -3.48
CA HIS A 143 5.94 2.65 -2.27
C HIS A 143 4.70 3.14 -1.50
N MET A 144 3.68 3.60 -2.24
CA MET A 144 2.41 4.01 -1.70
C MET A 144 1.67 2.83 -1.04
N LEU A 145 1.58 1.69 -1.71
CA LEU A 145 0.93 0.49 -1.19
C LEU A 145 1.66 -0.11 0.02
N ILE A 146 2.99 0.01 0.08
CA ILE A 146 3.80 -0.36 1.26
C ILE A 146 3.39 0.47 2.47
N GLN A 147 3.17 1.78 2.29
CA GLN A 147 2.72 2.67 3.36
C GLN A 147 1.31 2.33 3.84
N ILE A 148 0.39 2.06 2.91
CA ILE A 148 -0.98 1.64 3.24
C ILE A 148 -0.95 0.31 4.00
N ALA A 149 -0.23 -0.70 3.51
CA ALA A 149 -0.11 -1.99 4.17
C ALA A 149 0.50 -1.87 5.58
N ARG A 150 1.50 -0.98 5.78
CA ARG A 150 2.06 -0.68 7.11
C ARG A 150 1.03 -0.07 8.04
N ALA A 151 0.27 0.92 7.59
CA ALA A 151 -0.77 1.55 8.38
C ALA A 151 -1.85 0.53 8.80
N VAL A 152 -2.38 -0.25 7.84
CA VAL A 152 -3.39 -1.27 8.12
C VAL A 152 -2.84 -2.36 9.06
N LYS A 153 -1.60 -2.82 8.85
CA LYS A 153 -0.92 -3.73 9.79
C LYS A 153 -0.88 -3.16 11.20
N ARG A 154 -0.57 -1.87 11.35
CA ARG A 154 -0.47 -1.21 12.66
C ARG A 154 -1.81 -1.11 13.37
N LEU A 155 -2.88 -0.78 12.63
CA LEU A 155 -4.27 -0.80 13.12
C LEU A 155 -4.65 -2.20 13.62
N HIS A 156 -4.45 -3.21 12.76
CA HIS A 156 -4.82 -4.59 13.08
C HIS A 156 -4.05 -5.12 14.29
N ALA A 157 -2.75 -4.78 14.42
CA ALA A 157 -1.95 -5.11 15.59
C ALA A 157 -2.41 -4.41 16.88
N ALA A 158 -3.10 -3.28 16.77
CA ALA A 158 -3.75 -2.60 17.90
C ALA A 158 -5.15 -3.15 18.23
N GLY A 159 -5.62 -4.17 17.50
CA GLY A 159 -6.97 -4.71 17.63
C GLY A 159 -8.04 -3.82 17.00
N LEU A 160 -7.66 -2.92 16.10
CA LEU A 160 -8.55 -1.98 15.43
C LEU A 160 -8.82 -2.43 14.01
N ALA A 161 -10.06 -2.24 13.54
CA ALA A 161 -10.41 -2.28 12.14
C ALA A 161 -10.84 -0.89 11.66
N HIS A 162 -10.45 -0.54 10.43
CA HIS A 162 -10.90 0.70 9.81
C HIS A 162 -12.38 0.64 9.47
N SER A 163 -12.90 -0.52 9.09
CA SER A 163 -14.31 -0.78 8.70
C SER A 163 -14.80 -0.14 7.40
N ASP A 164 -14.14 0.92 6.94
CA ASP A 164 -14.39 1.60 5.67
C ASP A 164 -13.09 1.89 4.89
N LEU A 165 -12.17 0.93 4.87
CA LEU A 165 -10.92 1.07 4.11
C LEU A 165 -11.23 1.14 2.60
N SER A 166 -11.00 2.29 1.97
CA SER A 166 -11.29 2.50 0.55
C SER A 166 -10.41 3.61 -0.03
N TYR A 167 -10.47 3.84 -1.35
CA TYR A 167 -9.78 4.97 -1.98
C TYR A 167 -10.30 6.35 -1.52
N ASN A 168 -11.41 6.42 -0.77
CA ASN A 168 -11.94 7.66 -0.20
C ASN A 168 -11.30 7.96 1.16
N ASN A 169 -10.90 6.92 1.90
CA ASN A 169 -10.31 7.03 3.24
C ASN A 169 -8.79 6.79 3.24
N VAL A 170 -8.17 6.94 2.06
CA VAL A 170 -6.72 6.94 1.90
C VAL A 170 -6.34 8.08 0.96
N LEU A 171 -5.61 9.07 1.49
CA LEU A 171 -4.97 10.09 0.68
C LEU A 171 -3.78 9.49 -0.04
N VAL A 172 -3.62 9.82 -1.33
CA VAL A 172 -2.56 9.26 -2.18
C VAL A 172 -1.83 10.34 -2.97
N ASP A 173 -0.53 10.17 -3.12
CA ASP A 173 0.28 10.89 -4.09
C ASP A 173 1.18 9.92 -4.87
N PRO A 174 0.70 9.40 -6.01
CA PRO A 174 1.50 8.48 -6.83
C PRO A 174 2.79 9.10 -7.38
N LYS A 175 2.90 10.43 -7.47
CA LYS A 175 4.12 11.10 -7.95
C LYS A 175 5.28 10.89 -6.99
N THR A 176 5.05 11.07 -5.69
CA THR A 176 6.06 10.88 -4.64
C THR A 176 6.02 9.47 -4.04
N GLY A 177 4.94 8.72 -4.26
CA GLY A 177 4.70 7.40 -3.71
C GLY A 177 4.29 7.44 -2.23
N THR A 178 3.61 8.50 -1.79
CA THR A 178 3.12 8.64 -0.40
C THR A 178 1.64 8.30 -0.28
N ALA A 179 1.27 7.77 0.89
CA ALA A 179 -0.12 7.54 1.26
C ALA A 179 -0.35 7.80 2.74
N CYS A 180 -1.57 8.19 3.08
CA CYS A 180 -2.00 8.42 4.45
C CYS A 180 -3.44 7.92 4.64
N VAL A 181 -3.66 7.08 5.65
CA VAL A 181 -4.99 6.61 6.05
C VAL A 181 -5.68 7.71 6.86
N ILE A 182 -6.93 8.03 6.51
CA ILE A 182 -7.71 9.09 7.16
C ILE A 182 -8.96 8.52 7.82
N ASP A 183 -9.85 9.38 8.32
CA ASP A 183 -11.11 9.00 8.96
C ASP A 183 -10.97 7.97 10.11
N CYS A 184 -9.93 8.17 10.93
CA CYS A 184 -9.58 7.27 12.04
C CYS A 184 -10.40 7.53 13.32
N ASP A 185 -11.60 8.12 13.23
CA ASP A 185 -12.51 8.33 14.36
C ASP A 185 -13.70 7.35 14.41
N GLY A 186 -13.98 6.66 13.31
CA GLY A 186 -15.01 5.60 13.23
C GLY A 186 -14.48 4.18 13.44
N LEU A 187 -13.28 4.00 14.02
CA LEU A 187 -12.62 2.70 14.09
C LEU A 187 -13.41 1.67 14.91
N VAL A 188 -13.48 0.45 14.38
CA VAL A 188 -14.12 -0.70 15.02
C VAL A 188 -13.18 -1.36 16.00
N VAL A 189 -13.69 -1.62 17.21
CA VAL A 189 -13.04 -2.44 18.23
C VAL A 189 -13.91 -3.69 18.43
N PRO A 190 -13.44 -4.88 18.04
CA PRO A 190 -14.21 -6.12 18.19
C PRO A 190 -14.76 -6.29 19.60
N GLY A 191 -16.07 -6.50 19.71
CA GLY A 191 -16.76 -6.69 20.99
C GLY A 191 -17.01 -5.43 21.83
N LYS A 192 -16.53 -4.25 21.40
CA LYS A 192 -16.74 -2.97 22.12
C LYS A 192 -17.43 -1.92 21.25
N TYR A 193 -16.85 -1.61 20.10
CA TYR A 193 -17.32 -0.57 19.20
C TYR A 193 -17.74 -1.17 17.86
N PRO A 194 -19.06 -1.29 17.58
CA PRO A 194 -19.54 -1.78 16.30
C PRO A 194 -19.31 -0.75 15.18
N PRO A 195 -19.31 -1.17 13.91
CA PRO A 195 -19.18 -0.26 12.78
C PRO A 195 -20.38 0.65 12.63
N ASP A 196 -20.13 1.90 12.23
CA ASP A 196 -21.18 2.89 11.95
C ASP A 196 -21.68 2.81 10.50
N VAL A 197 -20.88 2.22 9.60
CA VAL A 197 -21.14 2.09 8.17
C VAL A 197 -20.95 0.66 7.70
N VAL A 198 -21.60 0.30 6.59
CA VAL A 198 -21.39 -0.99 5.91
C VAL A 198 -20.06 -1.01 5.14
N GLY A 199 -19.61 0.18 4.71
CA GLY A 199 -18.41 0.41 3.90
C GLY A 199 -18.72 1.11 2.58
N THR A 200 -17.67 1.55 1.91
CA THR A 200 -17.70 2.20 0.59
C THR A 200 -17.95 1.14 -0.50
N PRO A 201 -18.89 1.38 -1.45
CA PRO A 201 -19.05 0.51 -2.63
C PRO A 201 -17.71 0.21 -3.32
N ASP A 202 -17.59 -0.95 -3.95
CA ASP A 202 -16.34 -1.58 -4.43
C ASP A 202 -15.49 -2.27 -3.35
N PHE A 203 -15.50 -1.82 -2.09
CA PHE A 203 -14.61 -2.38 -1.04
C PHE A 203 -15.34 -3.25 0.00
N ILE A 204 -16.67 -3.24 0.01
CA ILE A 204 -17.49 -4.06 0.92
C ILE A 204 -17.18 -5.54 0.66
N ALA A 205 -16.80 -6.26 1.72
CA ALA A 205 -16.50 -7.68 1.62
C ALA A 205 -17.75 -8.51 1.24
N PRO A 206 -17.61 -9.58 0.43
CA PRO A 206 -18.75 -10.34 -0.09
C PRO A 206 -19.73 -10.83 0.98
N GLU A 207 -19.22 -11.27 2.14
CA GLU A 207 -20.01 -11.78 3.25
C GLU A 207 -20.85 -10.69 3.95
N VAL A 208 -20.36 -9.44 3.96
CA VAL A 208 -21.10 -8.30 4.51
C VAL A 208 -22.24 -7.92 3.55
N LEU A 209 -21.95 -7.88 2.25
CA LEU A 209 -22.96 -7.55 1.25
C LEU A 209 -24.05 -8.64 1.17
N ALA A 210 -23.66 -9.92 1.19
CA ALA A 210 -24.58 -11.06 1.14
C ALA A 210 -25.54 -11.12 2.35
N THR A 211 -25.20 -10.47 3.46
CA THR A 211 -26.04 -10.40 4.67
C THR A 211 -26.59 -9.00 4.91
N ARG A 212 -26.56 -8.11 3.91
CA ARG A 212 -27.00 -6.71 4.03
C ARG A 212 -28.46 -6.60 4.46
N SER A 213 -29.34 -7.47 3.95
CA SER A 213 -30.77 -7.50 4.26
C SER A 213 -31.10 -7.95 5.69
N LEU A 214 -30.16 -8.62 6.39
CA LEU A 214 -30.35 -9.05 7.77
C LEU A 214 -30.24 -7.87 8.74
N LYS A 215 -31.03 -7.93 9.82
CA LYS A 215 -30.98 -6.96 10.92
C LYS A 215 -29.65 -7.08 11.69
N ILE A 216 -29.21 -5.99 12.32
CA ILE A 216 -27.93 -5.95 13.06
C ILE A 216 -27.89 -6.98 14.20
N CYS A 217 -29.02 -7.26 14.85
CA CYS A 217 -29.14 -8.26 15.91
C CYS A 217 -29.26 -9.71 15.40
N ASP A 218 -29.29 -9.93 14.09
CA ASP A 218 -29.34 -11.29 13.53
C ASP A 218 -27.99 -11.98 13.74
N PRO A 219 -27.95 -13.20 14.32
CA PRO A 219 -26.69 -13.92 14.56
C PRO A 219 -25.93 -14.26 13.27
N ASN A 220 -26.59 -14.26 12.11
CA ASN A 220 -25.97 -14.49 10.81
C ASN A 220 -25.46 -13.21 10.14
N LYS A 221 -25.79 -12.01 10.68
CA LYS A 221 -25.30 -10.74 10.15
C LYS A 221 -23.79 -10.70 10.19
N LYS A 222 -23.16 -10.38 9.05
CA LYS A 222 -21.72 -10.08 9.01
C LYS A 222 -21.54 -8.58 9.00
N LEU A 223 -20.68 -8.11 9.92
CA LEU A 223 -20.36 -6.72 10.11
C LEU A 223 -18.89 -6.47 9.76
N PRO A 224 -18.53 -5.24 9.36
CA PRO A 224 -17.14 -4.85 9.20
C PRO A 224 -16.24 -5.21 10.39
N SER A 225 -15.03 -5.66 10.08
CA SER A 225 -14.04 -6.19 11.01
C SER A 225 -12.64 -6.19 10.40
N ILE A 226 -11.64 -6.67 11.15
CA ILE A 226 -10.28 -6.87 10.63
C ILE A 226 -10.29 -7.79 9.40
N GLN A 227 -11.17 -8.80 9.36
CA GLN A 227 -11.28 -9.73 8.25
C GLN A 227 -11.84 -9.06 6.97
N THR A 228 -12.71 -8.07 7.11
CA THR A 228 -13.25 -7.32 5.96
C THR A 228 -12.25 -6.26 5.49
N ASP A 229 -11.49 -5.64 6.39
CA ASP A 229 -10.36 -4.77 6.03
C ASP A 229 -9.32 -5.52 5.18
N ARG A 230 -9.06 -6.80 5.45
CA ARG A 230 -8.15 -7.63 4.64
C ARG A 230 -8.65 -7.80 3.20
N HIS A 231 -9.97 -7.92 3.01
CA HIS A 231 -10.56 -7.94 1.68
C HIS A 231 -10.38 -6.58 0.99
N ALA A 232 -10.76 -5.49 1.68
CA ALA A 232 -10.62 -4.14 1.16
C ALA A 232 -9.17 -3.79 0.78
N LEU A 233 -8.19 -4.19 1.60
CA LEU A 233 -6.76 -4.00 1.31
C LEU A 233 -6.33 -4.77 0.06
N ALA A 234 -6.80 -6.01 -0.12
CA ALA A 234 -6.51 -6.79 -1.33
C ALA A 234 -7.09 -6.13 -2.58
N VAL A 235 -8.35 -5.67 -2.52
CA VAL A 235 -9.00 -4.91 -3.60
C VAL A 235 -8.22 -3.64 -3.92
N MET A 236 -7.82 -2.88 -2.89
CA MET A 236 -7.05 -1.64 -3.03
C MET A 236 -5.70 -1.86 -3.72
N ILE A 237 -4.93 -2.86 -3.27
CA ILE A 237 -3.64 -3.22 -3.87
C ILE A 237 -3.83 -3.59 -5.34
N TYR A 238 -4.82 -4.42 -5.65
CA TYR A 238 -5.11 -4.82 -7.02
C TYR A 238 -5.47 -3.61 -7.90
N MET A 239 -6.36 -2.74 -7.43
CA MET A 239 -6.81 -1.57 -8.18
C MET A 239 -5.71 -0.52 -8.41
N TYR A 240 -4.84 -0.26 -7.44
CA TYR A 240 -3.74 0.70 -7.64
C TYR A 240 -2.61 0.15 -8.52
N LEU A 241 -2.45 -1.16 -8.66
CA LEU A 241 -1.44 -1.76 -9.53
C LEU A 241 -1.94 -2.00 -10.95
N LEU A 242 -3.21 -2.37 -11.11
CA LEU A 242 -3.79 -2.85 -12.37
C LEU A 242 -4.93 -1.98 -12.90
N TYR A 243 -5.35 -0.97 -12.12
CA TYR A 243 -6.32 0.06 -12.51
C TYR A 243 -7.71 -0.47 -12.91
N ARG A 244 -8.08 -1.64 -12.40
CA ARG A 244 -9.37 -2.31 -12.61
C ARG A 244 -9.80 -3.03 -11.34
N HIS A 245 -11.10 -3.31 -11.20
CA HIS A 245 -11.62 -3.97 -10.01
C HIS A 245 -11.49 -5.52 -10.13
N PRO A 246 -11.07 -6.25 -9.08
CA PRO A 246 -10.84 -7.70 -9.16
C PRO A 246 -12.12 -8.53 -9.32
N LEU A 247 -13.30 -7.97 -9.06
CA LEU A 247 -14.59 -8.67 -9.14
C LEU A 247 -15.54 -8.15 -10.23
N ARG A 248 -15.26 -6.96 -10.82
CA ARG A 248 -16.16 -6.38 -11.84
C ARG A 248 -15.73 -6.83 -13.22
N GLY A 249 -16.37 -7.89 -13.70
CA GLY A 249 -16.09 -8.49 -14.99
C GLY A 249 -17.28 -8.46 -15.94
N GLY A 250 -17.38 -9.48 -16.79
CA GLY A 250 -18.42 -9.59 -17.82
C GLY A 250 -19.60 -10.49 -17.45
N LYS A 251 -19.62 -11.09 -16.25
CA LYS A 251 -20.70 -11.98 -15.80
C LYS A 251 -21.91 -11.16 -15.37
N VAL A 252 -23.08 -11.60 -15.82
CA VAL A 252 -24.38 -11.06 -15.40
C VAL A 252 -25.11 -12.18 -14.66
N ASN A 253 -25.37 -11.96 -13.39
CA ASN A 253 -26.03 -12.86 -12.46
C ASN A 253 -27.53 -12.61 -12.33
N ASP A 254 -28.00 -11.39 -12.65
CA ASP A 254 -29.41 -11.01 -12.73
C ASP A 254 -29.63 -9.91 -13.80
N LEU A 255 -30.85 -9.82 -14.34
CA LEU A 255 -31.19 -8.76 -15.31
C LEU A 255 -31.52 -7.43 -14.63
N ASP A 256 -31.92 -7.46 -13.36
CA ASP A 256 -32.06 -6.26 -12.54
C ASP A 256 -30.66 -5.75 -12.10
N PRO A 257 -30.25 -4.52 -12.45
CA PRO A 257 -28.90 -4.04 -12.17
C PRO A 257 -28.55 -3.95 -10.67
N ALA A 258 -29.53 -3.61 -9.82
CA ALA A 258 -29.30 -3.49 -8.38
C ALA A 258 -29.08 -4.87 -7.74
N LYS A 259 -29.90 -5.84 -8.14
CA LYS A 259 -29.76 -7.24 -7.70
C LYS A 259 -28.52 -7.91 -8.27
N ASP A 260 -28.17 -7.61 -9.52
CA ASP A 260 -26.93 -8.08 -10.14
C ASP A 260 -25.71 -7.58 -9.36
N GLU A 261 -25.67 -6.29 -9.03
CA GLU A 261 -24.61 -5.70 -8.20
C GLU A 261 -24.49 -6.40 -6.84
N GLU A 262 -25.61 -6.64 -6.15
CA GLU A 262 -25.64 -7.33 -4.85
C GLU A 262 -25.09 -8.76 -4.96
N LEU A 263 -25.47 -9.50 -6.00
CA LEU A 263 -24.99 -10.86 -6.23
C LEU A 263 -23.52 -10.88 -6.64
N SER A 264 -23.15 -10.07 -7.63
CA SER A 264 -21.81 -10.03 -8.24
C SER A 264 -20.72 -9.52 -7.31
N MET A 265 -21.07 -8.67 -6.33
CA MET A 265 -20.15 -8.19 -5.30
C MET A 265 -20.31 -8.95 -3.97
N GLY A 266 -21.35 -9.78 -3.84
CA GLY A 266 -21.72 -10.53 -2.65
C GLY A 266 -21.62 -12.04 -2.85
N SER A 267 -22.75 -12.74 -2.71
CA SER A 267 -22.78 -14.21 -2.65
C SER A 267 -22.30 -14.92 -3.93
N LYS A 268 -22.31 -14.25 -5.08
CA LYS A 268 -21.81 -14.77 -6.37
C LYS A 268 -20.52 -14.07 -6.83
N ALA A 269 -19.82 -13.37 -5.93
CA ALA A 269 -18.54 -12.76 -6.25
C ALA A 269 -17.56 -13.78 -6.87
N LEU A 270 -16.92 -13.38 -7.96
CA LEU A 270 -15.99 -14.22 -8.71
C LEU A 270 -14.82 -13.38 -9.21
N PHE A 271 -13.60 -13.86 -9.01
CA PHE A 271 -12.40 -13.18 -9.49
C PHE A 271 -12.38 -13.10 -11.02
N ILE A 272 -12.14 -11.91 -11.57
CA ILE A 272 -12.18 -11.68 -13.03
C ILE A 272 -11.07 -12.42 -13.80
N GLU A 273 -10.01 -12.85 -13.10
CA GLU A 273 -8.90 -13.61 -13.65
C GLU A 273 -8.80 -15.02 -13.03
N HIS A 274 -9.94 -15.57 -12.56
CA HIS A 274 -9.98 -16.92 -12.02
C HIS A 274 -9.47 -17.94 -13.06
N PRO A 275 -8.53 -18.84 -12.69
CA PRO A 275 -7.84 -19.71 -13.64
C PRO A 275 -8.76 -20.78 -14.26
N TYR A 276 -9.79 -21.21 -13.54
CA TYR A 276 -10.68 -22.32 -13.96
C TYR A 276 -12.11 -21.89 -14.29
N ASP A 277 -12.53 -20.69 -13.88
CA ASP A 277 -13.88 -20.17 -14.11
C ASP A 277 -13.74 -18.82 -14.80
N THR A 278 -13.82 -18.85 -16.13
CA THR A 278 -13.63 -17.68 -16.97
C THR A 278 -14.92 -16.89 -17.17
N SER A 279 -16.03 -17.29 -16.53
CA SER A 279 -17.35 -16.69 -16.78
C SER A 279 -17.45 -15.21 -16.38
N ASN A 280 -16.59 -14.75 -15.45
CA ASN A 280 -16.47 -13.34 -15.07
C ASN A 280 -15.30 -12.61 -15.72
N ARG A 281 -14.71 -13.12 -16.81
CA ARG A 281 -13.70 -12.34 -17.54
C ARG A 281 -14.31 -11.06 -18.12
N PRO A 282 -13.59 -9.92 -18.10
CA PRO A 282 -14.08 -8.71 -18.73
C PRO A 282 -14.20 -8.87 -20.25
N LYS A 283 -15.26 -8.29 -20.83
CA LYS A 283 -15.51 -8.35 -22.27
C LYS A 283 -14.93 -7.09 -22.93
N ILE A 284 -13.81 -7.23 -23.64
CA ILE A 284 -13.08 -6.10 -24.27
C ILE A 284 -14.00 -5.31 -25.22
N ALA A 285 -14.86 -5.98 -25.97
CA ALA A 285 -15.82 -5.33 -26.88
C ALA A 285 -16.78 -4.35 -26.18
N ASN A 286 -16.96 -4.47 -24.87
CA ASN A 286 -17.84 -3.61 -24.07
C ASN A 286 -17.08 -2.49 -23.34
N MET A 287 -15.75 -2.40 -23.49
CA MET A 287 -14.92 -1.42 -22.81
C MET A 287 -14.74 -0.14 -23.62
N ALA A 288 -14.71 1.00 -22.92
CA ALA A 288 -14.33 2.26 -23.55
C ALA A 288 -12.81 2.30 -23.83
N PRO A 289 -12.35 3.06 -24.84
CA PRO A 289 -10.91 3.23 -25.11
C PRO A 289 -10.11 3.70 -23.89
N SER A 290 -10.70 4.52 -23.02
CA SER A 290 -10.05 4.99 -21.78
C SER A 290 -9.85 3.90 -20.73
N GLU A 291 -10.43 2.72 -20.87
CA GLU A 291 -10.23 1.57 -19.98
C GLU A 291 -9.10 0.65 -20.45
N LEU A 292 -8.64 0.82 -21.69
CA LEU A 292 -7.61 0.01 -22.32
C LEU A 292 -6.24 0.72 -22.26
N PRO A 293 -5.12 -0.03 -22.18
CA PRO A 293 -5.05 -1.50 -22.15
C PRO A 293 -5.30 -2.12 -20.76
N GLN A 294 -5.49 -1.31 -19.71
CA GLN A 294 -5.53 -1.79 -18.33
C GLN A 294 -6.66 -2.81 -18.05
N GLY A 295 -7.82 -2.67 -18.68
CA GLY A 295 -8.94 -3.60 -18.54
C GLY A 295 -8.75 -4.93 -19.27
N ASP A 296 -7.79 -5.03 -20.20
CA ASP A 296 -7.48 -6.25 -20.94
C ASP A 296 -6.60 -7.16 -20.08
N VAL A 297 -7.24 -8.13 -19.42
CA VAL A 297 -6.59 -9.09 -18.51
C VAL A 297 -5.67 -10.07 -19.24
N GLU A 298 -5.76 -10.20 -20.55
CA GLU A 298 -4.87 -11.06 -21.33
C GLU A 298 -3.57 -10.34 -21.68
N LYS A 299 -3.65 -9.03 -21.97
CA LYS A 299 -2.46 -8.20 -22.21
C LYS A 299 -1.74 -7.80 -20.94
N LEU A 300 -2.49 -7.44 -19.89
CA LEU A 300 -1.95 -7.01 -18.61
C LEU A 300 -2.49 -7.89 -17.48
N PRO A 301 -2.14 -9.19 -17.45
CA PRO A 301 -2.62 -10.10 -16.43
C PRO A 301 -2.08 -9.74 -15.05
N TYR A 302 -2.79 -10.08 -13.99
CA TYR A 302 -2.33 -9.83 -12.61
C TYR A 302 -0.98 -10.48 -12.29
N SER A 303 -0.55 -11.48 -13.05
CA SER A 303 0.76 -12.11 -12.90
C SER A 303 1.95 -11.19 -13.22
N ILE A 304 1.74 -10.06 -13.93
CA ILE A 304 2.81 -9.06 -14.15
C ILE A 304 3.28 -8.46 -12.83
N CYS A 305 2.46 -8.50 -11.77
CA CYS A 305 2.82 -8.07 -10.41
C CYS A 305 3.87 -8.97 -9.72
N GLY A 306 4.37 -10.00 -10.40
CA GLY A 306 5.43 -10.86 -9.88
C GLY A 306 4.94 -12.02 -9.01
N PRO A 307 5.85 -12.93 -8.63
CA PRO A 307 5.49 -14.20 -8.01
C PRO A 307 4.88 -14.04 -6.61
N TYR A 308 5.36 -13.08 -5.82
CA TYR A 308 4.91 -12.90 -4.44
C TYR A 308 3.48 -12.33 -4.40
N LEU A 309 3.18 -11.31 -5.19
CA LEU A 309 1.84 -10.72 -5.23
C LEU A 309 0.83 -11.65 -5.93
N LYS A 310 1.23 -12.38 -6.98
CA LYS A 310 0.38 -13.38 -7.63
C LYS A 310 -0.17 -14.39 -6.63
N GLN A 311 0.69 -14.92 -5.74
CA GLN A 311 0.27 -15.87 -4.71
C GLN A 311 -0.74 -15.25 -3.74
N LEU A 312 -0.54 -14.00 -3.32
CA LEU A 312 -1.47 -13.32 -2.41
C LEU A 312 -2.79 -12.95 -3.08
N PHE A 313 -2.80 -12.61 -4.37
CA PHE A 313 -4.04 -12.41 -5.13
C PHE A 313 -4.85 -13.70 -5.23
N ASN A 314 -4.20 -14.85 -5.46
CA ASN A 314 -4.87 -16.15 -5.42
C ASN A 314 -5.47 -16.42 -4.03
N LYS A 315 -4.66 -16.24 -2.98
CA LYS A 315 -5.12 -16.42 -1.59
C LYS A 315 -6.28 -15.49 -1.23
N ALA A 316 -6.31 -14.26 -1.76
CA ALA A 316 -7.36 -13.28 -1.47
C ALA A 316 -8.65 -13.48 -2.28
N PHE A 317 -8.53 -13.72 -3.59
CA PHE A 317 -9.67 -13.69 -4.52
C PHE A 317 -10.11 -15.06 -5.03
N ILE A 318 -9.38 -16.12 -4.70
CA ILE A 318 -9.77 -17.51 -4.97
C ILE A 318 -10.07 -18.19 -3.64
N ASP A 319 -9.05 -18.45 -2.83
CA ASP A 319 -9.20 -19.22 -1.59
C ASP A 319 -10.00 -18.45 -0.53
N GLY A 320 -9.66 -17.17 -0.36
CA GLY A 320 -10.19 -16.31 0.70
C GLY A 320 -11.39 -15.45 0.33
N LEU A 321 -11.88 -15.50 -0.93
CA LEU A 321 -12.96 -14.64 -1.38
C LEU A 321 -14.24 -14.91 -0.58
N HIS A 322 -14.63 -16.19 -0.54
CA HIS A 322 -15.78 -16.70 0.22
C HIS A 322 -15.39 -17.37 1.55
N ASN A 323 -14.10 -17.38 1.89
CA ASN A 323 -13.59 -17.90 3.17
C ASN A 323 -12.67 -16.85 3.85
N PRO A 324 -13.24 -15.92 4.64
CA PRO A 324 -12.49 -14.81 5.23
C PRO A 324 -11.25 -15.20 6.05
N ALA A 325 -11.23 -16.40 6.64
CA ALA A 325 -10.12 -16.90 7.45
C ALA A 325 -8.84 -17.17 6.63
N LEU A 326 -8.99 -17.43 5.32
CA LEU A 326 -7.86 -17.72 4.43
C LEU A 326 -7.26 -16.46 3.81
N ARG A 327 -7.85 -15.27 4.00
CA ARG A 327 -7.36 -14.03 3.39
C ARG A 327 -5.95 -13.66 3.89
N PRO A 328 -5.09 -13.09 3.03
CA PRO A 328 -3.79 -12.59 3.46
C PRO A 328 -3.92 -11.50 4.53
N THR A 329 -2.98 -11.49 5.45
CA THR A 329 -2.81 -10.41 6.43
C THR A 329 -2.15 -9.19 5.79
N ALA A 330 -2.29 -8.02 6.43
CA ALA A 330 -1.59 -6.81 5.99
C ALA A 330 -0.05 -6.97 6.04
N ASP A 331 0.48 -7.81 6.93
CA ASP A 331 1.91 -8.11 7.01
C ASP A 331 2.42 -8.96 5.85
N GLU A 332 1.62 -9.94 5.40
CA GLU A 332 1.91 -10.70 4.17
C GLU A 332 1.94 -9.78 2.96
N TRP A 333 0.97 -8.87 2.81
CA TRP A 333 0.95 -7.86 1.75
C TRP A 333 2.18 -6.95 1.81
N LEU A 334 2.51 -6.41 2.99
CA LEU A 334 3.70 -5.58 3.20
C LEU A 334 4.97 -6.32 2.76
N THR A 335 5.14 -7.56 3.21
CA THR A 335 6.30 -8.39 2.87
C THR A 335 6.39 -8.65 1.37
N ALA A 336 5.27 -9.00 0.72
CA ALA A 336 5.24 -9.26 -0.71
C ALA A 336 5.51 -8.00 -1.54
N LEU A 337 4.96 -6.84 -1.14
CA LEU A 337 5.19 -5.57 -1.82
C LEU A 337 6.67 -5.17 -1.77
N VAL A 338 7.31 -5.25 -0.59
CA VAL A 338 8.75 -4.97 -0.42
C VAL A 338 9.59 -5.94 -1.25
N LYS A 339 9.34 -7.25 -1.15
CA LYS A 339 10.10 -8.23 -1.96
C LYS A 339 9.91 -8.03 -3.46
N THR A 340 8.76 -7.52 -3.88
CA THR A 340 8.49 -7.24 -5.29
C THR A 340 9.18 -5.97 -5.78
N THR A 341 9.37 -4.95 -4.91
CA THR A 341 10.18 -3.78 -5.29
C THR A 341 11.62 -4.17 -5.58
N ASP A 342 12.15 -5.19 -4.91
CA ASP A 342 13.49 -5.72 -5.19
C ASP A 342 13.57 -6.52 -6.49
N LEU A 343 12.43 -6.88 -7.08
CA LEU A 343 12.36 -7.49 -8.42
C LEU A 343 12.17 -6.47 -9.54
N MET A 344 12.10 -5.18 -9.23
CA MET A 344 11.83 -4.17 -10.25
C MET A 344 13.05 -3.82 -11.08
N GLN A 345 12.80 -3.60 -12.36
CA GLN A 345 13.78 -3.19 -13.34
C GLN A 345 13.32 -1.88 -14.02
N PRO A 346 14.20 -0.88 -14.18
CA PRO A 346 13.90 0.29 -15.01
C PRO A 346 13.66 -0.14 -16.47
N CYS A 347 12.61 0.39 -17.07
CA CYS A 347 12.35 0.22 -18.49
C CYS A 347 13.33 1.07 -19.31
N GLN A 348 14.00 0.45 -20.29
CA GLN A 348 14.94 1.16 -21.18
C GLN A 348 14.26 2.14 -22.14
N ASN A 349 12.95 2.01 -22.36
CA ASN A 349 12.18 2.98 -23.14
C ASN A 349 11.83 4.21 -22.27
N PRO A 350 12.41 5.39 -22.57
CA PRO A 350 12.17 6.61 -21.80
C PRO A 350 10.71 7.10 -21.92
N ASN A 351 9.97 6.68 -22.94
CA ASN A 351 8.57 7.06 -23.15
C ASN A 351 7.58 6.11 -22.45
N CYS A 352 8.06 5.04 -21.80
CA CYS A 352 7.18 4.15 -21.05
C CYS A 352 6.57 4.87 -19.84
N GLU A 353 5.25 5.02 -19.81
CA GLU A 353 4.54 5.69 -18.70
C GLU A 353 4.80 5.02 -17.35
N ALA A 354 4.85 3.67 -17.32
CA ALA A 354 5.10 2.91 -16.10
C ALA A 354 6.51 3.10 -15.52
N LYS A 355 7.50 3.42 -16.38
CA LYS A 355 8.96 3.55 -16.12
C LYS A 355 9.67 2.31 -15.54
N TRP A 356 8.94 1.42 -14.86
CA TRP A 356 9.46 0.24 -14.17
C TRP A 356 8.55 -0.94 -14.45
N PHE A 357 9.13 -2.14 -14.41
CA PHE A 357 8.38 -3.39 -14.47
C PHE A 357 9.05 -4.43 -13.57
N VAL A 358 8.30 -5.45 -13.17
CA VAL A 358 8.81 -6.55 -12.36
C VAL A 358 9.45 -7.57 -13.29
N PHE A 359 10.66 -7.99 -12.96
CA PHE A 359 11.36 -9.02 -13.70
C PHE A 359 10.60 -10.35 -13.63
N ASP A 360 10.31 -10.92 -14.80
CA ASP A 360 9.45 -12.08 -14.98
C ASP A 360 10.20 -13.43 -14.92
N ASN A 361 11.51 -13.40 -14.63
CA ASN A 361 12.42 -14.55 -14.65
C ASN A 361 12.67 -15.16 -16.03
N THR A 362 12.35 -14.46 -17.10
CA THR A 362 12.70 -14.88 -18.45
C THR A 362 14.13 -14.49 -18.80
N THR A 363 14.71 -15.19 -19.77
CA THR A 363 16.03 -14.84 -20.34
C THR A 363 15.96 -13.64 -21.29
N LYS A 364 14.75 -13.26 -21.73
CA LYS A 364 14.49 -12.15 -22.64
C LYS A 364 13.39 -11.24 -22.08
N PRO A 365 13.65 -10.55 -20.96
CA PRO A 365 12.62 -9.79 -20.27
C PRO A 365 12.11 -8.66 -21.14
N ARG A 366 10.78 -8.53 -21.20
CA ARG A 366 10.09 -7.45 -21.92
C ARG A 366 9.23 -6.66 -20.94
N CYS A 367 9.21 -5.34 -21.09
CA CYS A 367 8.31 -4.50 -20.31
C CYS A 367 6.85 -4.83 -20.70
N PRO A 368 5.99 -5.29 -19.77
CA PRO A 368 4.61 -5.68 -20.10
C PRO A 368 3.76 -4.48 -20.52
N PHE A 369 4.15 -3.26 -20.17
CA PHE A 369 3.38 -2.05 -20.45
C PHE A 369 3.62 -1.47 -21.84
N CYS A 370 4.86 -1.52 -22.34
CA CYS A 370 5.23 -0.92 -23.63
C CYS A 370 5.86 -1.90 -24.63
N GLY A 371 6.08 -3.15 -24.24
CA GLY A 371 6.64 -4.20 -25.08
C GLY A 371 8.15 -4.10 -25.34
N THR A 372 8.82 -3.05 -24.84
CA THR A 372 10.27 -2.88 -25.02
C THR A 372 11.04 -4.05 -24.41
N GLU A 373 11.84 -4.70 -25.25
CA GLU A 373 12.81 -5.71 -24.79
C GLU A 373 13.94 -5.03 -24.04
N TYR A 374 14.41 -5.67 -22.97
CA TYR A 374 15.64 -5.24 -22.34
C TYR A 374 16.84 -5.75 -23.14
N HIS A 375 17.82 -4.89 -23.41
CA HIS A 375 19.09 -5.25 -24.05
C HIS A 375 20.28 -5.07 -23.11
N GLY A 376 21.20 -6.04 -23.14
CA GLY A 376 22.40 -6.06 -22.32
C GLY A 376 22.32 -7.04 -21.15
N GLN A 377 23.19 -6.83 -20.17
CA GLN A 377 23.35 -7.74 -19.04
C GLN A 377 22.54 -7.28 -17.82
N LEU A 378 21.81 -8.21 -17.21
CA LEU A 378 21.02 -8.03 -15.99
C LEU A 378 21.52 -8.94 -14.88
N PRO A 379 22.13 -8.40 -13.82
CA PRO A 379 22.45 -9.18 -12.63
C PRO A 379 21.21 -9.39 -11.77
N VAL A 380 21.01 -10.64 -11.38
CA VAL A 380 20.02 -11.11 -10.42
C VAL A 380 20.80 -11.71 -9.26
N LEU A 381 20.61 -11.14 -8.06
CA LEU A 381 21.24 -11.66 -6.85
C LEU A 381 20.30 -12.63 -6.17
N ASN A 382 20.66 -13.90 -6.18
CA ASN A 382 19.95 -14.93 -5.44
C ASN A 382 20.41 -14.91 -3.98
N LEU A 383 19.50 -14.68 -3.05
CA LEU A 383 19.80 -14.57 -1.63
C LEU A 383 19.75 -15.94 -0.94
N TYR A 384 20.81 -16.24 -0.19
CA TYR A 384 20.95 -17.45 0.61
C TYR A 384 21.21 -17.09 2.06
N TYR A 385 20.68 -17.90 2.97
CA TYR A 385 20.93 -17.80 4.41
C TYR A 385 21.74 -18.98 4.92
N SER A 386 22.44 -18.75 6.03
CA SER A 386 23.26 -19.76 6.69
C SER A 386 22.57 -20.28 7.96
N PRO A 387 21.92 -21.47 7.96
CA PRO A 387 21.39 -22.06 9.19
C PRO A 387 22.49 -22.59 10.12
N LYS A 388 23.66 -22.92 9.57
CA LYS A 388 24.84 -23.39 10.29
C LYS A 388 26.09 -22.90 9.55
N PRO A 389 27.20 -22.56 10.23
CA PRO A 389 28.41 -22.10 9.58
C PRO A 389 28.84 -23.01 8.40
N GLY A 390 29.03 -22.40 7.22
CA GLY A 390 29.45 -23.11 6.00
C GLY A 390 28.33 -23.75 5.17
N VAL A 391 27.09 -23.81 5.67
CA VAL A 391 25.94 -24.33 4.93
C VAL A 391 25.05 -23.18 4.50
N PHE A 392 24.71 -23.09 3.22
CA PHE A 392 23.83 -22.04 2.69
C PHE A 392 22.58 -22.64 2.04
N LYS A 393 21.41 -22.06 2.33
CA LYS A 393 20.11 -22.48 1.77
C LYS A 393 19.43 -21.30 1.05
N PRO A 394 18.74 -21.53 -0.07
CA PRO A 394 18.05 -20.47 -0.80
C PRO A 394 16.90 -19.88 0.02
N GLU A 395 16.73 -18.56 0.00
CA GLU A 395 15.62 -17.86 0.67
C GLU A 395 14.39 -17.66 -0.22
N ASN A 396 14.44 -18.09 -1.48
CA ASN A 396 13.45 -17.72 -2.50
C ASN A 396 13.21 -16.20 -2.53
N TYR A 397 14.29 -15.44 -2.36
CA TYR A 397 14.32 -13.99 -2.38
C TYR A 397 15.46 -13.56 -3.29
N ARG A 398 15.15 -12.64 -4.19
CA ARG A 398 16.06 -12.18 -5.24
C ARG A 398 16.04 -10.66 -5.28
N LEU A 399 17.18 -10.08 -5.64
CA LEU A 399 17.35 -8.65 -5.87
C LEU A 399 17.80 -8.45 -7.31
N MET A 400 17.00 -7.73 -8.09
CA MET A 400 17.35 -7.27 -9.43
C MET A 400 18.27 -6.06 -9.31
N VAL A 401 19.38 -6.11 -10.04
CA VAL A 401 20.40 -5.07 -10.03
C VAL A 401 20.20 -4.10 -11.18
N TYR A 402 20.18 -2.81 -10.85
CA TYR A 402 20.24 -1.73 -11.84
C TYR A 402 21.25 -0.64 -11.45
N HIS A 403 21.57 0.23 -12.41
CA HIS A 403 22.62 1.23 -12.23
C HIS A 403 22.23 2.26 -11.16
N HIS A 404 23.15 2.60 -10.24
CA HIS A 404 22.93 3.49 -9.09
C HIS A 404 21.97 2.97 -8.02
N GLN A 405 21.67 1.68 -8.01
CA GLN A 405 20.90 1.08 -6.93
C GLN A 405 21.74 0.96 -5.65
N SER A 406 21.14 1.30 -4.52
CA SER A 406 21.74 1.13 -3.19
C SER A 406 21.43 -0.25 -2.61
N LEU A 407 22.43 -0.85 -1.97
CA LEU A 407 22.30 -2.02 -1.09
C LEU A 407 22.11 -1.53 0.36
N TYR A 408 21.35 -2.26 1.17
CA TYR A 408 20.97 -1.85 2.52
C TYR A 408 21.06 -3.03 3.50
N MET A 409 21.02 -2.75 4.81
CA MET A 409 21.13 -3.78 5.84
C MET A 409 20.05 -4.86 5.76
N TRP A 410 18.83 -4.54 5.33
CA TRP A 410 17.77 -5.55 5.12
C TRP A 410 18.01 -6.45 3.90
N HIS A 411 18.93 -6.10 3.00
CA HIS A 411 19.42 -7.00 1.98
C HIS A 411 20.56 -7.88 2.51
N VAL A 412 21.34 -7.38 3.48
CA VAL A 412 22.47 -8.08 4.08
C VAL A 412 22.03 -9.13 5.09
N ASN A 413 21.13 -8.77 6.00
CA ASN A 413 20.73 -9.62 7.12
C ASN A 413 19.23 -9.91 7.07
N ARG A 414 18.86 -11.18 7.18
CA ARG A 414 17.47 -11.65 7.09
C ARG A 414 16.57 -11.25 8.26
N PHE A 415 17.15 -10.89 9.39
CA PHE A 415 16.41 -10.43 10.56
C PHE A 415 16.10 -8.94 10.53
N ILE A 416 16.70 -8.21 9.58
CA ILE A 416 16.42 -6.80 9.34
C ILE A 416 15.43 -6.70 8.19
N PHE A 417 14.30 -6.03 8.43
CA PHE A 417 13.26 -5.81 7.43
C PHE A 417 12.98 -4.31 7.32
N PRO A 418 12.74 -3.75 6.11
CA PRO A 418 12.47 -2.34 5.96
C PRO A 418 11.09 -2.01 6.57
N ASN A 419 11.09 -1.56 7.82
CA ASN A 419 9.90 -1.20 8.58
C ASN A 419 10.16 0.07 9.44
N GLU A 420 9.16 0.46 10.21
CA GLU A 420 9.19 1.63 11.09
C GLU A 420 10.26 1.57 12.20
N LYS A 421 10.74 0.36 12.54
CA LYS A 421 11.68 0.13 13.64
C LYS A 421 13.14 0.24 13.24
N LEU A 422 13.42 0.46 11.95
CA LEU A 422 14.79 0.65 11.48
C LEU A 422 15.45 1.84 12.19
N THR A 423 16.65 1.62 12.69
CA THR A 423 17.51 2.66 13.24
C THR A 423 17.95 3.65 12.15
N ALA A 424 18.41 4.83 12.54
CA ALA A 424 18.98 5.81 11.59
C ALA A 424 20.18 5.22 10.82
N GLU A 425 20.91 4.31 11.46
CA GLU A 425 22.09 3.67 10.90
C GLU A 425 21.74 2.60 9.86
N GLU A 426 20.73 1.77 10.12
CA GLU A 426 20.26 0.74 9.16
C GLU A 426 19.59 1.35 7.92
N LYS A 427 19.10 2.59 8.01
CA LYS A 427 18.51 3.33 6.88
C LYS A 427 19.54 3.83 5.87
N ARG A 428 20.83 3.80 6.21
CA ARG A 428 21.90 4.26 5.33
C ARG A 428 22.35 3.12 4.39
N PRO A 429 22.64 3.42 3.11
CA PRO A 429 23.18 2.44 2.18
C PRO A 429 24.47 1.80 2.69
N VAL A 430 24.65 0.50 2.47
CA VAL A 430 25.85 -0.26 2.84
C VAL A 430 26.72 -0.63 1.64
N GLY A 431 26.17 -0.49 0.45
CA GLY A 431 26.84 -0.65 -0.83
C GLY A 431 26.03 0.00 -1.94
N ASP A 432 26.59 0.06 -3.14
CA ASP A 432 25.85 0.48 -4.35
C ASP A 432 26.36 -0.25 -5.58
N PHE A 433 25.46 -0.40 -6.55
CA PHE A 433 25.69 -1.09 -7.79
C PHE A 433 25.93 -0.12 -8.93
N HIS A 434 26.96 -0.39 -9.72
CA HIS A 434 27.31 0.41 -10.88
C HIS A 434 27.60 -0.51 -12.08
N PHE A 435 27.33 0.01 -13.26
CA PHE A 435 27.74 -0.56 -14.54
C PHE A 435 28.82 0.34 -15.09
N HIS A 436 30.07 -0.14 -15.10
CA HIS A 436 31.25 0.65 -15.42
C HIS A 436 32.18 -0.17 -16.33
N ASN A 437 32.63 0.42 -17.44
CA ASN A 437 33.50 -0.22 -18.44
C ASN A 437 32.98 -1.61 -18.89
N GLY A 438 31.67 -1.72 -19.15
CA GLY A 438 31.04 -2.97 -19.60
C GLY A 438 30.83 -4.02 -18.51
N LYS A 439 31.08 -3.69 -17.24
CA LYS A 439 31.03 -4.62 -16.11
C LYS A 439 30.10 -4.13 -15.02
N TRP A 440 29.36 -5.05 -14.42
CA TRP A 440 28.62 -4.77 -13.18
C TRP A 440 29.55 -4.89 -11.97
N ILE A 441 29.49 -3.91 -11.08
CA ILE A 441 30.28 -3.90 -9.84
C ILE A 441 29.39 -3.57 -8.64
N LEU A 442 29.70 -4.18 -7.50
CA LEU A 442 29.21 -3.79 -6.18
C LEU A 442 30.33 -3.07 -5.43
N ILE A 443 30.10 -1.82 -5.02
CA ILE A 443 31.04 -1.06 -4.21
C ILE A 443 30.66 -1.23 -2.74
N ASN A 444 31.61 -1.66 -1.91
CA ASN A 444 31.42 -1.75 -0.47
C ASN A 444 31.48 -0.34 0.14
N ARG A 445 30.38 0.13 0.73
CA ARG A 445 30.38 1.43 1.41
C ARG A 445 30.58 1.33 2.90
N ARG A 446 30.11 0.25 3.54
CA ARG A 446 30.01 0.20 5.01
C ARG A 446 30.17 -1.18 5.63
N LEU A 447 30.22 -2.26 4.85
CA LEU A 447 30.22 -3.62 5.37
C LEU A 447 31.65 -4.00 5.82
N PRO A 448 31.89 -4.21 7.12
CA PRO A 448 33.23 -4.57 7.61
C PRO A 448 33.64 -5.99 7.20
N ASN A 449 32.68 -6.83 6.82
CA ASN A 449 32.86 -8.26 6.54
C ASN A 449 32.25 -8.66 5.20
N LEU A 450 32.50 -7.89 4.13
CA LEU A 450 32.17 -8.29 2.76
C LEU A 450 33.28 -9.17 2.18
N TRP A 451 32.94 -10.35 1.64
CA TRP A 451 33.92 -11.30 1.10
C TRP A 451 33.51 -11.83 -0.27
N ASP A 452 34.44 -11.81 -1.21
CA ASP A 452 34.37 -12.62 -2.43
C ASP A 452 34.78 -14.05 -2.05
N LYS A 453 33.84 -14.99 -2.17
CA LYS A 453 34.03 -16.39 -1.76
C LYS A 453 34.67 -17.27 -2.83
N ASP A 454 34.79 -16.79 -4.05
CA ASP A 454 35.44 -17.53 -5.12
C ASP A 454 36.96 -17.34 -5.04
N THR A 455 37.40 -16.15 -4.64
CA THR A 455 38.83 -15.81 -4.43
C THR A 455 39.26 -15.84 -2.96
N ASP A 456 38.32 -16.06 -2.05
CA ASP A 456 38.46 -15.94 -0.58
C ASP A 456 39.13 -14.63 -0.14
N LYS A 457 38.76 -13.53 -0.79
CA LYS A 457 39.28 -12.18 -0.51
C LYS A 457 38.22 -11.32 0.17
N LYS A 458 38.66 -10.62 1.22
CA LYS A 458 37.88 -9.56 1.85
C LYS A 458 37.85 -8.34 0.93
N ILE A 459 36.66 -7.75 0.76
CA ILE A 459 36.45 -6.52 0.00
C ILE A 459 36.36 -5.39 1.02
N GLU A 460 37.44 -4.60 1.15
CA GLU A 460 37.50 -3.51 2.12
C GLU A 460 36.51 -2.39 1.80
N ILE A 461 36.19 -1.56 2.79
CA ILE A 461 35.33 -0.39 2.59
C ILE A 461 35.99 0.54 1.55
N GLY A 462 35.21 0.93 0.55
CA GLY A 462 35.66 1.71 -0.61
C GLY A 462 36.09 0.86 -1.81
N GLN A 463 36.30 -0.46 -1.64
CA GLN A 463 36.64 -1.36 -2.74
C GLN A 463 35.40 -1.87 -3.48
N ALA A 464 35.62 -2.33 -4.71
CA ALA A 464 34.59 -2.88 -5.57
C ALA A 464 34.85 -4.36 -5.87
N VAL A 465 33.76 -5.11 -6.07
CA VAL A 465 33.79 -6.48 -6.58
C VAL A 465 32.95 -6.56 -7.85
N GLU A 466 33.51 -7.13 -8.92
CA GLU A 466 32.80 -7.38 -10.17
C GLU A 466 31.76 -8.48 -9.97
N LEU A 467 30.55 -8.30 -10.51
CA LEU A 467 29.45 -9.25 -10.50
C LEU A 467 29.50 -10.12 -11.76
N THR A 468 30.14 -11.28 -11.67
CA THR A 468 30.24 -12.27 -12.76
C THR A 468 29.25 -13.42 -12.55
N GLU A 469 28.95 -14.19 -13.60
CA GLU A 469 28.05 -15.35 -13.51
C GLU A 469 28.50 -16.33 -12.43
N GLY A 470 27.56 -16.80 -11.60
CA GLY A 470 27.81 -17.75 -10.52
C GLY A 470 28.57 -17.19 -9.32
N LYS A 471 28.97 -15.90 -9.34
CA LYS A 471 29.83 -15.33 -8.31
C LYS A 471 29.19 -15.37 -6.93
N LYS A 472 29.97 -15.77 -5.93
CA LYS A 472 29.54 -15.89 -4.54
C LYS A 472 30.12 -14.76 -3.69
N ILE A 473 29.26 -13.92 -3.12
CA ILE A 473 29.69 -12.84 -2.23
C ILE A 473 28.98 -12.99 -0.89
N LEU A 474 29.75 -13.10 0.19
CA LEU A 474 29.22 -13.15 1.55
C LEU A 474 29.11 -11.72 2.08
N LEU A 475 27.89 -11.27 2.39
CA LEU A 475 27.60 -9.89 2.79
C LEU A 475 27.97 -9.58 4.26
N GLY A 476 28.20 -10.61 5.06
CA GLY A 476 28.62 -10.48 6.45
C GLY A 476 28.87 -11.83 7.13
N LYS A 477 29.30 -11.80 8.39
CA LYS A 477 29.64 -12.99 9.19
C LYS A 477 28.78 -13.15 10.45
N ASN A 478 27.83 -12.25 10.67
CA ASN A 478 26.91 -12.31 11.79
C ASN A 478 25.81 -13.35 11.52
N ASP A 479 25.10 -13.75 12.57
CA ASP A 479 23.91 -14.58 12.40
C ASP A 479 22.86 -13.84 11.54
N GLY A 480 22.27 -14.57 10.61
CA GLY A 480 21.31 -14.05 9.63
C GLY A 480 21.92 -13.31 8.43
N ASP A 481 23.23 -13.07 8.38
CA ASP A 481 23.89 -12.47 7.21
C ASP A 481 23.82 -13.41 6.00
N ARG A 482 23.61 -12.81 4.83
CA ARG A 482 23.34 -13.55 3.60
C ARG A 482 24.57 -13.73 2.73
N LEU A 483 24.55 -14.84 1.99
CA LEU A 483 25.37 -15.05 0.81
C LEU A 483 24.54 -14.67 -0.42
N ILE A 484 25.12 -13.91 -1.35
CA ILE A 484 24.55 -13.68 -2.66
C ILE A 484 25.24 -14.58 -3.69
N VAL A 485 24.44 -15.15 -4.58
CA VAL A 485 24.91 -15.83 -5.79
C VAL A 485 24.42 -15.05 -6.99
N VAL A 486 25.36 -14.51 -7.77
CA VAL A 486 25.08 -13.69 -8.95
C VAL A 486 24.64 -14.60 -10.10
N GLN A 487 23.54 -14.23 -10.74
CA GLN A 487 23.10 -14.78 -12.02
C GLN A 487 22.99 -13.63 -13.02
N LEU A 488 23.57 -13.77 -14.20
CA LEU A 488 23.58 -12.79 -15.27
C LEU A 488 22.64 -13.27 -16.38
N VAL A 489 21.63 -12.45 -16.67
CA VAL A 489 20.76 -12.64 -17.82
C VAL A 489 21.27 -11.75 -18.94
N ASN A 490 21.58 -12.36 -20.10
CA ASN A 490 22.06 -11.66 -21.29
C ASN A 490 20.97 -11.72 -22.37
N ASN A 491 20.56 -10.56 -22.89
CA ASN A 491 19.65 -10.46 -24.04
C ASN A 491 20.15 -9.48 -25.08
#